data_AF-A0A2J8XF61-F1
#
_entry.id   AF-A0A2J8XF61-F1
#
_cell.length_a   1.000
_cell.length_b   1.000
_cell.length_c   1.000
_cell.angle_alpha   90.00
_cell.angle_beta   90.00
_cell.angle_gamma   90.00
#
_symmetry.space_group_name_H-M   'P 1'
#
loop_
_entity.id
_entity.type
_entity.pdbx_description
1 polymer ?
#
loop_
_entity_poly.entity_id
_entity_poly.type
_entity_poly.pdbx_seq_one_letter_code
_entity_poly.pdbx_strand_id
1 'polypeptide(L)'
;MLSVRVAAAVVRALPRRAGLVSRNALGSSFIAARNFHASNTHLQKTGTAEMSSILEERILGADTSVDLEETGRVLSIGDGIARVHGLRNVQAEEMVEFSSGLKGMSLNLEPDNVGVVVFGNDKLIKEGDIVKRTGAIVDVPVGEELLGRVVDALGNAIDGKGPISSKTRRRVGLKAPGIIPRISVREPMQTGIKAVDSLVPIGRG
;
A
#
# COMPACT_ATOMS: atom_id res chain seq x y z
N MET A 1 -39.16 -33.46 -51.66
CA MET A 1 -40.39 -32.83 -51.12
C MET A 1 -41.26 -33.92 -50.52
N LEU A 2 -41.10 -34.17 -49.21
CA LEU A 2 -41.80 -35.21 -48.46
C LEU A 2 -43.14 -34.68 -47.93
N SER A 3 -44.20 -35.45 -48.19
CA SER A 3 -45.44 -35.51 -47.41
C SER A 3 -45.17 -36.17 -46.04
N VAL A 4 -46.00 -36.03 -45.01
CA VAL A 4 -47.22 -36.83 -44.78
C VAL A 4 -47.79 -36.52 -43.36
N ARG A 5 -49.14 -36.49 -43.23
CA ARG A 5 -50.04 -36.66 -42.04
C ARG A 5 -50.24 -35.47 -41.07
N VAL A 6 -51.43 -34.85 -40.88
CA VAL A 6 -52.82 -35.33 -40.56
C VAL A 6 -52.85 -36.04 -39.19
N ALA A 7 -53.63 -35.71 -38.15
CA ALA A 7 -54.93 -35.05 -37.93
C ALA A 7 -54.99 -34.48 -36.48
N ALA A 8 -55.77 -33.42 -36.18
CA ALA A 8 -57.04 -33.41 -35.40
C ALA A 8 -56.91 -33.74 -33.89
N ALA A 9 -57.66 -33.21 -32.92
CA ALA A 9 -58.76 -32.23 -32.75
C ALA A 9 -58.94 -32.07 -31.21
N VAL A 10 -59.55 -31.03 -30.62
CA VAL A 10 -60.98 -30.91 -30.22
C VAL A 10 -60.95 -29.82 -29.11
N VAL A 11 -61.42 -28.57 -29.27
CA VAL A 11 -62.79 -28.01 -29.35
C VAL A 11 -63.44 -27.68 -27.98
N ARG A 12 -63.76 -26.38 -27.80
CA ARG A 12 -64.89 -25.75 -27.06
C ARG A 12 -64.92 -25.84 -25.51
N ALA A 13 -65.56 -24.94 -24.74
CA ALA A 13 -66.27 -23.68 -24.97
C ALA A 13 -66.62 -23.03 -23.60
N LEU A 14 -66.59 -21.70 -23.57
CA LEU A 14 -67.47 -20.70 -22.91
C LEU A 14 -67.71 -20.66 -21.37
N PRO A 15 -67.96 -19.43 -20.83
CA PRO A 15 -67.95 -19.08 -19.40
C PRO A 15 -69.35 -19.00 -18.78
N ARG A 16 -69.46 -18.76 -17.46
CA ARG A 16 -70.60 -18.06 -16.81
C ARG A 16 -70.41 -17.87 -15.30
N ARG A 17 -70.25 -16.63 -14.83
CA ARG A 17 -71.27 -15.84 -14.09
C ARG A 17 -70.65 -14.64 -13.36
N ALA A 18 -71.38 -13.53 -13.47
CA ALA A 18 -71.10 -12.23 -12.91
C ALA A 18 -71.48 -12.11 -11.42
N GLY A 19 -70.88 -11.11 -10.76
CA GLY A 19 -71.31 -10.57 -9.47
C GLY A 19 -70.42 -9.38 -9.07
N LEU A 20 -70.83 -8.16 -9.47
CA LEU A 20 -70.30 -6.88 -8.99
C LEU A 20 -70.67 -6.66 -7.51
N VAL A 21 -69.76 -6.14 -6.67
CA VAL A 21 -70.09 -5.14 -5.62
C VAL A 21 -68.92 -4.17 -5.35
N SER A 22 -69.16 -2.91 -5.69
CA SER A 22 -68.84 -1.62 -5.04
C SER A 22 -67.50 -1.30 -4.33
N ARG A 23 -66.83 -0.32 -4.94
CA ARG A 23 -66.15 0.89 -4.44
C ARG A 23 -65.99 1.16 -2.92
N ASN A 24 -64.77 1.66 -2.66
CA ASN A 24 -64.31 2.62 -1.63
C ASN A 24 -64.01 2.10 -0.21
N ALA A 25 -62.72 1.83 0.05
CA ALA A 25 -62.08 2.23 1.31
C ALA A 25 -60.58 2.47 1.11
N LEU A 26 -60.20 3.69 1.50
CA LEU A 26 -58.89 4.31 1.59
C LEU A 26 -57.78 3.41 2.16
N GLY A 27 -56.58 3.55 1.61
CA GLY A 27 -55.37 2.92 2.13
C GLY A 27 -54.13 3.25 1.31
N SER A 28 -53.72 4.53 1.32
CA SER A 28 -52.48 5.03 0.73
C SER A 28 -51.27 4.21 1.20
N SER A 29 -50.70 3.38 0.31
CA SER A 29 -49.41 2.71 0.54
C SER A 29 -48.75 2.33 -0.79
N PHE A 30 -48.53 3.31 -1.65
CA PHE A 30 -47.55 3.19 -2.73
C PHE A 30 -46.65 4.44 -2.70
N ILE A 31 -45.74 4.47 -1.73
CA ILE A 31 -44.58 5.36 -1.74
C ILE A 31 -43.35 4.50 -1.98
N ALA A 32 -42.79 4.69 -3.17
CA ALA A 32 -41.39 4.53 -3.54
C ALA A 32 -40.65 3.30 -3.00
N ALA A 33 -40.51 2.29 -3.87
CA ALA A 33 -39.32 1.45 -3.86
C ALA A 33 -38.08 2.33 -4.10
N ARG A 34 -37.50 2.85 -3.02
CA ARG A 34 -36.13 3.38 -3.04
C ARG A 34 -35.22 2.20 -3.31
N ASN A 35 -34.62 2.16 -4.49
CA ASN A 35 -33.42 1.38 -4.75
C ASN A 35 -32.34 1.86 -3.79
N PHE A 36 -32.21 1.18 -2.66
CA PHE A 36 -31.04 1.31 -1.81
C PHE A 36 -29.85 0.76 -2.60
N HIS A 37 -29.07 1.68 -3.16
CA HIS A 37 -27.75 1.40 -3.66
C HIS A 37 -26.87 1.14 -2.43
N ALA A 38 -26.87 -0.10 -1.93
CA ALA A 38 -25.81 -0.54 -1.04
C ALA A 38 -24.56 -0.63 -1.90
N SER A 39 -23.66 0.34 -1.77
CA SER A 39 -22.27 0.11 -2.11
C SER A 39 -21.82 -1.06 -1.25
N ASN A 40 -21.44 -2.17 -1.87
CA ASN A 40 -20.64 -3.18 -1.19
C ASN A 40 -19.34 -2.49 -0.82
N THR A 41 -19.27 -1.93 0.39
CA THR A 41 -18.00 -1.60 1.00
C THR A 41 -17.23 -2.91 1.06
N HIS A 42 -16.07 -2.91 0.41
CA HIS A 42 -15.06 -3.93 0.57
C HIS A 42 -14.59 -3.87 2.03
N LEU A 43 -15.33 -4.53 2.92
CA LEU A 43 -14.93 -4.81 4.29
C LEU A 43 -13.79 -5.81 4.19
N GLN A 44 -12.57 -5.28 4.02
CA GLN A 44 -11.35 -6.04 4.24
C GLN A 44 -11.44 -6.64 5.65
N LYS A 45 -11.22 -7.94 5.72
CA LYS A 45 -11.14 -8.73 6.95
C LYS A 45 -9.84 -8.37 7.67
N THR A 46 -9.81 -7.19 8.26
CA THR A 46 -8.75 -6.72 9.15
C THR A 46 -9.23 -6.92 10.58
N GLY A 47 -8.35 -7.45 11.45
CA GLY A 47 -8.67 -7.90 12.82
C GLY A 47 -9.56 -6.91 13.57
N THR A 48 -10.67 -7.43 14.13
CA THR A 48 -11.74 -6.64 14.72
C THR A 48 -11.36 -5.91 16.00
N ALA A 49 -10.33 -6.34 16.72
CA ALA A 49 -9.97 -5.80 18.04
C ALA A 49 -9.41 -4.36 17.98
N GLU A 50 -8.50 -4.08 17.04
CA GLU A 50 -7.85 -2.76 16.95
C GLU A 50 -8.70 -1.72 16.22
N MET A 51 -9.57 -2.17 15.32
CA MET A 51 -10.61 -1.31 14.75
C MET A 51 -11.55 -0.83 15.86
N SER A 52 -11.89 -1.68 16.83
CA SER A 52 -12.71 -1.30 17.98
C SER A 52 -12.00 -0.27 18.87
N SER A 53 -10.71 -0.45 19.19
CA SER A 53 -9.97 0.52 20.02
C SER A 53 -9.87 1.91 19.37
N ILE A 54 -9.67 1.96 18.05
CA ILE A 54 -9.64 3.23 17.30
C ILE A 54 -11.03 3.88 17.26
N LEU A 55 -12.09 3.10 17.10
CA LEU A 55 -13.47 3.61 17.10
C LEU A 55 -13.88 4.12 18.48
N GLU A 56 -13.49 3.43 19.55
CA GLU A 56 -13.67 3.89 20.93
C GLU A 56 -12.98 5.24 21.14
N GLU A 57 -11.71 5.38 20.72
CA GLU A 57 -10.94 6.62 20.84
C GLU A 57 -11.63 7.78 20.07
N ARG A 58 -12.18 7.51 18.88
CA ARG A 58 -12.95 8.51 18.10
C ARG A 58 -14.27 8.89 18.77
N ILE A 59 -14.97 7.96 19.42
CA ILE A 59 -16.24 8.22 20.12
C ILE A 59 -16.00 9.02 21.41
N LEU A 60 -14.89 8.75 22.10
CA LEU A 60 -14.50 9.45 23.32
C LEU A 60 -14.07 10.91 23.09
N GLY A 61 -13.87 11.33 21.83
CA GLY A 61 -13.63 12.72 21.47
C GLY A 61 -12.31 13.28 22.00
N ALA A 62 -11.31 12.42 22.22
CA ALA A 62 -9.97 12.90 22.52
C ALA A 62 -9.42 13.63 21.28
N ASP A 63 -9.04 14.90 21.45
CA ASP A 63 -8.37 15.73 20.44
C ASP A 63 -6.91 15.24 20.19
N THR A 64 -6.73 13.94 19.94
CA THR A 64 -5.43 13.33 19.57
C THR A 64 -5.10 13.56 18.09
N SER A 65 -5.87 14.39 17.38
CA SER A 65 -5.73 14.57 15.93
C SER A 65 -4.37 15.15 15.53
N VAL A 66 -3.79 16.02 16.37
CA VAL A 66 -2.48 16.66 16.11
C VAL A 66 -1.33 15.65 16.26
N ASP A 67 -1.38 14.80 17.29
CA ASP A 67 -0.34 13.79 17.52
C ASP A 67 -0.32 12.71 16.42
N LEU A 68 -1.48 12.39 15.84
CA LEU A 68 -1.62 11.40 14.76
C LEU A 68 -1.13 11.89 13.38
N GLU A 69 -0.82 13.17 13.22
CA GLU A 69 -0.25 13.68 11.97
C GLU A 69 1.21 13.24 11.76
N GLU A 70 1.98 13.22 12.85
CA GLU A 70 3.41 12.88 12.84
C GLU A 70 3.72 11.51 13.44
N THR A 71 2.81 10.98 14.26
CA THR A 71 2.94 9.66 14.87
C THR A 71 1.83 8.72 14.42
N GLY A 72 2.09 7.42 14.50
CA GLY A 72 1.12 6.38 14.22
C GLY A 72 1.26 5.21 15.17
N ARG A 73 0.30 4.29 15.11
CA ARG A 73 0.30 3.02 15.85
C ARG A 73 0.29 1.84 14.90
N VAL A 74 1.10 0.82 15.19
CA VAL A 74 1.11 -0.43 14.43
C VAL A 74 -0.20 -1.18 14.66
N LEU A 75 -0.95 -1.45 13.59
CA LEU A 75 -2.17 -2.27 13.61
C LEU A 75 -1.84 -3.75 13.58
N SER A 76 -0.91 -4.12 12.72
CA SER A 76 -0.51 -5.51 12.48
C SER A 76 0.88 -5.53 11.89
N ILE A 77 1.66 -6.55 12.22
CA ILE A 77 2.94 -6.81 11.60
C ILE A 77 3.03 -8.26 11.13
N GLY A 78 3.57 -8.48 9.94
CA GLY A 78 3.82 -9.82 9.41
C GLY A 78 4.73 -9.76 8.19
N ASP A 79 5.62 -10.74 8.08
CA ASP A 79 6.57 -10.89 6.96
C ASP A 79 7.40 -9.62 6.68
N GLY A 80 7.78 -8.89 7.73
CA GLY A 80 8.52 -7.62 7.59
C GLY A 80 7.70 -6.43 7.08
N ILE A 81 6.36 -6.55 7.02
CA ILE A 81 5.45 -5.46 6.66
C ILE A 81 4.60 -5.09 7.87
N ALA A 82 4.68 -3.83 8.28
CA ALA A 82 3.84 -3.24 9.32
C ALA A 82 2.73 -2.39 8.67
N ARG A 83 1.49 -2.61 9.10
CA ARG A 83 0.39 -1.68 8.81
C ARG A 83 0.29 -0.70 9.95
N VAL A 84 0.33 0.59 9.66
CA VAL A 84 0.36 1.65 10.67
C VAL A 84 -0.84 2.57 10.47
N HIS A 85 -1.63 2.81 11.52
CA HIS A 85 -2.68 3.81 11.51
C HIS A 85 -2.13 5.16 12.00
N GLY A 86 -2.50 6.25 11.35
CA GLY A 86 -1.97 7.60 11.62
C GLY A 86 -0.98 8.02 10.53
N LEU A 87 0.07 8.75 10.90
CA LEU A 87 1.11 9.23 9.98
C LEU A 87 0.53 10.02 8.78
N ARG A 88 -0.49 10.86 9.00
CA ARG A 88 -1.23 11.52 7.91
C ARG A 88 -0.35 12.35 6.98
N ASN A 89 0.71 12.95 7.51
CA ASN A 89 1.61 13.81 6.74
C ASN A 89 2.82 13.07 6.14
N VAL A 90 2.87 11.73 6.25
CA VAL A 90 3.97 10.93 5.70
C VAL A 90 3.98 10.95 4.18
N GLN A 91 5.17 10.98 3.60
CA GLN A 91 5.39 10.92 2.17
C GLN A 91 5.62 9.45 1.75
N ALA A 92 5.46 9.18 0.46
CA ALA A 92 5.90 7.89 -0.10
C ALA A 92 7.43 7.83 -0.08
N GLU A 93 7.97 6.64 0.18
CA GLU A 93 9.42 6.41 0.32
C GLU A 93 10.05 7.21 1.46
N GLU A 94 9.27 7.59 2.48
CA GLU A 94 9.76 8.27 3.67
C GLU A 94 10.29 7.25 4.68
N MET A 95 11.38 7.61 5.35
CA MET A 95 11.90 6.83 6.46
C MET A 95 11.04 7.06 7.71
N VAL A 96 10.69 5.97 8.39
CA VAL A 96 9.99 5.97 9.67
C VAL A 96 10.78 5.18 10.71
N GLU A 97 10.57 5.51 11.97
CA GLU A 97 11.24 4.89 13.11
C GLU A 97 10.20 4.30 14.05
N PHE A 98 10.37 3.03 14.38
CA PHE A 98 9.56 2.33 15.37
C PHE A 98 10.09 2.62 16.77
N SER A 99 9.22 2.56 17.78
CA SER A 99 9.61 2.70 19.19
C SER A 99 10.70 1.72 19.66
N SER A 100 10.86 0.59 18.96
CA SER A 100 11.94 -0.38 19.15
C SER A 100 13.31 0.08 18.63
N GLY A 101 13.40 1.23 17.96
CA GLY A 101 14.60 1.75 17.30
C GLY A 101 14.86 1.16 15.92
N LEU A 102 14.00 0.24 15.46
CA LEU A 102 14.04 -0.23 14.08
C LEU A 102 13.56 0.86 13.13
N LYS A 103 14.09 0.85 11.91
CA LYS A 103 13.71 1.76 10.86
C LYS A 103 12.80 1.05 9.86
N GLY A 104 12.02 1.82 9.13
CA GLY A 104 11.22 1.32 8.02
C GLY A 104 11.01 2.36 6.96
N MET A 105 10.41 1.96 5.85
CA MET A 105 10.07 2.84 4.74
C MET A 105 8.58 2.72 4.42
N SER A 106 7.91 3.87 4.29
CA SER A 106 6.54 3.94 3.80
C SER A 106 6.50 3.60 2.31
N LEU A 107 5.71 2.58 1.94
CA LEU A 107 5.49 2.20 0.54
C LEU A 107 4.08 2.57 0.09
N ASN A 108 3.08 1.97 0.74
CA ASN A 108 1.68 2.15 0.36
C ASN A 108 1.01 3.13 1.31
N LEU A 109 0.42 4.19 0.76
CA LEU A 109 -0.37 5.15 1.51
C LEU A 109 -1.85 4.88 1.23
N GLU A 110 -2.53 4.19 2.14
CA GLU A 110 -3.98 3.98 2.07
C GLU A 110 -4.70 5.06 2.89
N PRO A 111 -6.02 5.29 2.67
CA PRO A 111 -6.75 6.33 3.40
C PRO A 111 -6.77 6.12 4.92
N ASP A 112 -6.81 4.85 5.36
CA ASP A 112 -6.95 4.48 6.76
C ASP A 112 -5.66 3.94 7.39
N ASN A 113 -4.69 3.51 6.58
CA ASN A 113 -3.43 2.96 7.07
C ASN A 113 -2.27 3.22 6.11
N VAL A 114 -1.06 3.06 6.61
CA VAL A 114 0.19 3.17 5.86
C VAL A 114 0.91 1.82 5.93
N GLY A 115 1.24 1.28 4.77
CA GLY A 115 2.09 0.10 4.63
C GLY A 115 3.55 0.50 4.75
N VAL A 116 4.20 0.06 5.83
CA VAL A 116 5.61 0.29 6.12
C VAL A 116 6.38 -1.02 6.00
N VAL A 117 7.45 -1.03 5.21
CA VAL A 117 8.41 -2.13 5.19
C VAL A 117 9.45 -1.91 6.29
N VAL A 118 9.67 -2.92 7.12
CA VAL A 118 10.60 -2.87 8.24
C VAL A 118 11.99 -3.25 7.78
N PHE A 119 12.98 -2.42 8.12
CA PHE A 119 14.39 -2.71 7.93
C PHE A 119 14.94 -3.38 9.19
N GLY A 120 14.91 -4.71 9.21
CA GLY A 120 15.45 -5.51 10.31
C GLY A 120 14.56 -6.68 10.68
N ASN A 121 14.59 -7.04 11.96
CA ASN A 121 13.83 -8.17 12.50
C ASN A 121 12.48 -7.71 13.04
N ASP A 122 11.40 -8.14 12.40
CA ASP A 122 10.01 -7.80 12.73
C ASP A 122 9.57 -8.28 14.13
N LYS A 123 10.21 -9.31 14.69
CA LYS A 123 9.91 -9.87 16.03
C LYS A 123 10.00 -8.87 17.18
N LEU A 124 10.73 -7.77 16.99
CA LEU A 124 10.91 -6.73 18.00
C LEU A 124 9.78 -5.70 18.01
N ILE A 125 8.93 -5.69 16.98
CA ILE A 125 7.80 -4.77 16.86
C ILE A 125 6.53 -5.53 17.25
N LYS A 126 5.69 -4.86 18.02
CA LYS A 126 4.39 -5.38 18.45
C LYS A 126 3.26 -4.51 17.93
N GLU A 127 2.07 -5.09 17.93
CA GLU A 127 0.84 -4.34 17.71
C GLU A 127 0.67 -3.27 18.81
N GLY A 128 0.21 -2.09 18.42
CA GLY A 128 0.11 -0.92 19.28
C GLY A 128 1.39 -0.10 19.41
N ASP A 129 2.53 -0.57 18.92
CA ASP A 129 3.79 0.18 18.99
C ASP A 129 3.67 1.52 18.27
N ILE A 130 4.32 2.53 18.84
CA ILE A 130 4.36 3.87 18.26
C ILE A 130 5.38 3.90 17.12
N VAL A 131 4.97 4.49 16.00
CA VAL A 131 5.81 4.77 14.84
C VAL A 131 5.89 6.28 14.67
N LYS A 132 7.10 6.79 14.47
CA LYS A 132 7.37 8.20 14.22
C LYS A 132 7.93 8.37 12.83
N ARG A 133 7.48 9.41 12.12
CA ARG A 133 8.11 9.80 10.86
C ARG A 133 9.45 10.49 11.12
N THR A 134 10.38 10.39 10.18
CA THR A 134 11.67 11.10 10.26
C THR A 134 11.69 12.41 9.44
N GLY A 135 10.72 12.63 8.54
CA GLY A 135 10.67 13.79 7.66
C GLY A 135 11.61 13.72 6.45
N ALA A 136 12.38 12.63 6.32
CA ALA A 136 13.33 12.43 5.23
C ALA A 136 12.93 11.24 4.36
N ILE A 137 12.88 11.46 3.03
CA ILE A 137 12.88 10.37 2.05
C ILE A 137 14.13 9.53 2.26
N VAL A 138 14.02 8.20 2.10
CA VAL A 138 15.12 7.26 2.33
C VAL A 138 16.42 7.74 1.70
N ASP A 139 17.37 8.03 2.58
CA ASP A 139 18.69 8.53 2.24
C ASP A 139 19.77 7.68 2.93
N VAL A 140 20.97 7.73 2.36
CA VAL A 140 22.12 6.99 2.85
C VAL A 140 23.33 7.92 2.94
N PRO A 141 24.23 7.67 3.90
CA PRO A 141 25.50 8.39 3.98
C PRO A 141 26.35 8.10 2.74
N VAL A 142 27.01 9.12 2.19
CA VAL A 142 27.92 9.00 1.05
C VAL A 142 29.22 9.76 1.32
N GLY A 143 30.33 9.28 0.76
CA GLY A 143 31.63 9.92 0.88
C GLY A 143 32.80 8.94 0.72
N GLU A 144 34.01 9.48 0.63
CA GLU A 144 35.24 8.69 0.52
C GLU A 144 35.50 7.82 1.75
N GLU A 145 34.91 8.17 2.90
CA GLU A 145 35.02 7.42 4.15
C GLU A 145 34.44 6.01 4.08
N LEU A 146 33.62 5.72 3.07
CA LEU A 146 33.07 4.39 2.81
C LEU A 146 34.07 3.45 2.11
N LEU A 147 35.14 3.99 1.52
CA LEU A 147 36.11 3.20 0.77
C LEU A 147 36.79 2.17 1.69
N GLY A 148 36.68 0.89 1.33
CA GLY A 148 37.25 -0.23 2.10
C GLY A 148 36.48 -0.62 3.36
N ARG A 149 35.33 0.02 3.64
CA ARG A 149 34.41 -0.37 4.72
C ARG A 149 33.39 -1.38 4.22
N VAL A 150 32.79 -2.13 5.15
CA VAL A 150 31.60 -2.95 4.87
C VAL A 150 30.41 -2.33 5.59
N VAL A 151 29.36 -2.00 4.84
CA VAL A 151 28.16 -1.33 5.33
C VAL A 151 26.90 -2.11 5.00
N ASP A 152 25.84 -1.88 5.77
CA ASP A 152 24.49 -2.31 5.45
C ASP A 152 23.83 -1.40 4.39
N ALA A 153 22.60 -1.73 4.00
CA ALA A 153 21.84 -0.96 3.02
C ALA A 153 21.46 0.47 3.48
N LEU A 154 21.48 0.73 4.79
CA LEU A 154 21.22 2.06 5.37
C LEU A 154 22.51 2.87 5.59
N GLY A 155 23.67 2.27 5.29
CA GLY A 155 25.00 2.86 5.43
C GLY A 155 25.60 2.75 6.83
N ASN A 156 25.06 1.89 7.70
CA ASN A 156 25.68 1.59 8.99
C ASN A 156 26.83 0.60 8.80
N ALA A 157 27.94 0.80 9.51
CA ALA A 157 29.10 -0.08 9.41
C ALA A 157 28.86 -1.42 10.11
N ILE A 158 29.17 -2.52 9.42
CA ILE A 158 29.06 -3.90 9.94
C ILE A 158 30.42 -4.61 10.00
N ASP A 159 31.51 -3.91 9.71
CA ASP A 159 32.88 -4.43 9.71
C ASP A 159 33.57 -4.43 11.09
N GLY A 160 32.91 -3.94 12.13
CA GLY A 160 33.45 -3.87 13.50
C GLY A 160 34.56 -2.84 13.70
N LYS A 161 34.85 -1.98 12.70
CA LYS A 161 35.93 -0.97 12.76
C LYS A 161 35.48 0.40 13.29
N GLY A 162 34.36 0.44 14.01
CA GLY A 162 33.75 1.68 14.52
C GLY A 162 32.80 2.37 13.53
N PRO A 163 32.22 3.52 13.89
CA PRO A 163 31.26 4.23 13.03
C PRO A 163 31.92 4.88 11.81
N ILE A 164 31.11 5.24 10.82
CA ILE A 164 31.52 6.01 9.62
C ILE A 164 31.01 7.44 9.79
N SER A 165 31.87 8.44 9.62
CA SER A 165 31.59 9.84 9.93
C SER A 165 31.24 10.66 8.67
N SER A 166 30.35 10.15 7.82
CA SER A 166 30.07 10.79 6.54
C SER A 166 29.51 12.21 6.71
N LYS A 167 30.04 13.17 5.96
CA LYS A 167 29.57 14.57 5.99
C LYS A 167 28.29 14.82 5.20
N THR A 168 27.95 13.93 4.26
CA THR A 168 26.85 14.15 3.31
C THR A 168 25.97 12.93 3.22
N ARG A 169 24.66 13.15 3.16
CA ARG A 169 23.66 12.12 2.88
C ARG A 169 23.02 12.36 1.53
N ARG A 170 22.68 11.28 0.83
CA ARG A 170 22.09 11.33 -0.51
C ARG A 170 20.87 10.41 -0.58
N ARG A 171 19.78 10.91 -1.17
CA ARG A 171 18.56 10.10 -1.39
C ARG A 171 18.86 8.91 -2.29
N VAL A 172 18.18 7.79 -2.04
CA VAL A 172 18.33 6.56 -2.83
C VAL A 172 17.60 6.70 -4.17
N GLY A 173 16.35 7.21 -4.16
CA GLY A 173 15.50 7.40 -5.34
C GLY A 173 15.81 8.66 -6.16
N LEU A 174 17.07 8.84 -6.59
CA LEU A 174 17.42 10.00 -7.43
C LEU A 174 17.14 9.76 -8.90
N LYS A 175 16.59 10.78 -9.56
CA LYS A 175 16.39 10.78 -11.01
C LYS A 175 17.73 10.65 -11.74
N ALA A 176 17.81 9.72 -12.68
CA ALA A 176 19.00 9.54 -13.51
C ALA A 176 19.30 10.77 -14.38
N PRO A 177 20.57 11.00 -14.77
CA PRO A 177 20.94 12.08 -15.68
C PRO A 177 20.20 11.98 -17.02
N GLY A 178 19.74 13.13 -17.54
CA GLY A 178 19.13 13.22 -18.88
C GLY A 178 20.13 13.01 -20.01
N ILE A 179 19.74 13.29 -21.25
CA ILE A 179 20.61 13.08 -22.44
C ILE A 179 21.73 14.13 -22.51
N ILE A 180 21.39 15.42 -22.30
CA ILE A 180 22.32 16.55 -22.45
C ILE A 180 23.61 16.43 -21.61
N PRO A 181 23.56 16.05 -20.31
CA PRO A 181 24.79 15.92 -19.50
C PRO A 181 25.59 14.63 -19.79
N ARG A 182 25.11 13.73 -20.66
CA ARG A 182 25.83 12.48 -20.98
C ARG A 182 26.88 12.74 -22.05
N ILE A 183 27.97 12.01 -21.95
CA ILE A 183 29.07 12.01 -22.92
C ILE A 183 29.19 10.59 -23.47
N SER A 184 29.51 10.45 -24.76
CA SER A 184 29.80 9.13 -25.34
C SER A 184 30.96 8.46 -24.62
N VAL A 185 30.79 7.17 -24.30
CA VAL A 185 31.80 6.37 -23.62
C VAL A 185 33.01 6.21 -24.53
N ARG A 186 34.15 6.77 -24.10
CA ARG A 186 35.42 6.79 -24.87
C ARG A 186 36.61 6.21 -24.10
N GLU A 187 36.46 5.98 -22.80
CA GLU A 187 37.50 5.45 -21.93
C GLU A 187 37.21 3.98 -21.59
N PRO A 188 38.17 3.06 -21.78
CA PRO A 188 37.97 1.66 -21.40
C PRO A 188 38.01 1.46 -19.88
N MET A 189 37.21 0.52 -19.39
CA MET A 189 37.29 -0.05 -18.04
C MET A 189 37.98 -1.41 -18.15
N GLN A 190 39.24 -1.47 -17.75
CA GLN A 190 40.02 -2.71 -17.85
C GLN A 190 39.50 -3.76 -16.88
N THR A 191 39.10 -4.91 -17.42
CA THR A 191 38.66 -6.05 -16.61
C THR A 191 39.83 -6.98 -16.27
N GLY A 192 40.89 -7.00 -17.11
CA GLY A 192 42.00 -7.93 -16.99
C GLY A 192 41.71 -9.32 -17.59
N ILE A 193 40.51 -9.51 -18.16
CA ILE A 193 40.09 -10.76 -18.77
C ILE A 193 40.26 -10.64 -20.28
N LYS A 194 41.24 -11.35 -20.85
CA LYS A 194 41.59 -11.29 -22.29
C LYS A 194 40.38 -11.44 -23.21
N ALA A 195 39.50 -12.40 -22.91
CA ALA A 195 38.32 -12.66 -23.72
C ALA A 195 37.33 -11.48 -23.70
N VAL A 196 37.14 -10.84 -22.55
CA VAL A 196 36.26 -9.68 -22.41
C VAL A 196 36.89 -8.46 -23.07
N ASP A 197 38.13 -8.13 -22.70
CA ASP A 197 38.79 -6.92 -23.17
C ASP A 197 39.06 -6.93 -24.70
N SER A 198 39.16 -8.11 -25.32
CA SER A 198 39.39 -8.24 -26.78
C SER A 198 38.11 -8.37 -27.60
N LEU A 199 37.08 -9.04 -27.08
CA LEU A 199 35.86 -9.35 -27.86
C LEU A 199 34.68 -8.46 -27.49
N VAL A 200 34.53 -8.15 -26.20
CA VAL A 200 33.38 -7.41 -25.63
C VAL A 200 33.90 -6.36 -24.63
N PRO A 201 34.59 -5.30 -25.11
CA PRO A 201 35.22 -4.33 -24.22
C PRO A 201 34.17 -3.57 -23.40
N ILE A 202 34.46 -3.35 -22.12
CA ILE A 202 33.62 -2.57 -21.21
C ILE A 202 34.19 -1.15 -21.14
N GLY A 203 33.34 -0.14 -21.34
CA GLY A 203 33.73 1.27 -21.22
C GLY A 203 33.25 1.91 -19.91
N ARG A 204 33.90 2.99 -19.49
CA ARG A 204 33.54 3.79 -18.32
C ARG A 204 32.35 4.70 -18.65
N GLY A 205 31.19 4.46 -18.05
CA GLY A 205 29.96 5.23 -18.28
C GLY A 205 28.86 4.87 -17.31
#